data_AF-A0A140NR74-F1
#
_entry.id   AF-A0A140NR74-F1
#
_cell.length_a   1.000
_cell.length_b   1.000
_cell.length_c   1.000
_cell.angle_alpha   90.00
_cell.angle_beta   90.00
_cell.angle_gamma   90.00
#
_symmetry.space_group_name_H-M   'P 1'
#
loop_
_entity.id
_entity.type
_entity.pdbx_description
1 polymer ?
#
loop_
_entity_poly.entity_id
_entity_poly.type
_entity_poly.pdbx_seq_one_letter_code
_entity_poly.pdbx_strand_id
1 'polypeptide(L)'
;MKKLPARYEELLSYYQRWLNGYTKLSICQGMCHSLIQNSHYLMMSYIRFSNHEACQVAVIPACLYRLMYGKACPDKLTEEEDLNLSFHIDERLLRYHPMLEGILLSECVRLKQHAFANKLISLFQQFNDPEIRPKLVWLCWYDLLLGAQLDDWNHTLKLKSKEQLVE
;
A
#
# COMPACT_ATOMS: atom_id res chain seq x y z
N MET A 1 4.29 35.29 3.78
CA MET A 1 3.60 34.20 4.49
C MET A 1 4.30 32.89 4.12
N LYS A 2 4.83 32.13 5.08
CA LYS A 2 5.35 30.79 4.80
C LYS A 2 4.14 29.92 4.46
N LYS A 3 4.11 29.31 3.26
CA LYS A 3 3.11 28.28 2.94
C LYS A 3 3.22 27.22 4.03
N LEU A 4 2.12 26.95 4.73
CA LEU A 4 2.04 25.78 5.59
C LEU A 4 2.32 24.56 4.69
N PRO A 5 3.19 23.62 5.10
CA PRO A 5 3.39 22.41 4.34
C PRO A 5 2.05 21.68 4.19
N ALA A 6 1.79 21.17 2.99
CA ALA A 6 0.56 20.45 2.72
C ALA A 6 0.50 19.18 3.60
N ARG A 7 -0.68 18.86 4.15
CA ARG A 7 -0.84 17.73 5.09
C ARG A 7 -0.47 16.41 4.42
N TYR A 8 -0.71 16.28 3.12
CA TYR A 8 -0.30 15.11 2.35
C TYR A 8 1.22 14.96 2.21
N GLU A 9 1.97 16.06 2.11
CA GLU A 9 3.43 15.98 1.96
C GLU A 9 4.06 15.40 3.23
N GLU A 10 3.51 15.75 4.38
CA GLU A 10 3.91 15.16 5.66
C GLU A 10 3.58 13.66 5.70
N LEU A 11 2.41 13.24 5.18
CA LEU A 11 1.97 11.84 5.21
C LEU A 11 2.88 10.98 4.32
N LEU A 12 3.07 11.43 3.08
CA LEU A 12 3.95 10.77 2.12
C LEU A 12 5.39 10.72 2.66
N SER A 13 5.87 11.82 3.22
CA SER A 13 7.21 11.90 3.82
C SER A 13 7.37 10.94 5.00
N TYR A 14 6.35 10.79 5.84
CA TYR A 14 6.38 9.87 6.96
C TYR A 14 6.48 8.43 6.49
N TYR A 15 5.56 7.97 5.62
CA TYR A 15 5.61 6.60 5.10
C TYR A 15 6.89 6.32 4.33
N GLN A 16 7.36 7.27 3.51
CA GLN A 16 8.58 7.11 2.75
C GLN A 16 9.80 6.97 3.68
N ARG A 17 9.88 7.78 4.74
CA ARG A 17 10.95 7.68 5.75
C ARG A 17 10.93 6.33 6.45
N TRP A 18 9.75 5.88 6.85
CA TRP A 18 9.57 4.59 7.50
C TRP A 18 9.97 3.42 6.57
N LEU A 19 9.53 3.44 5.31
CA LEU A 19 9.87 2.42 4.31
C LEU A 19 11.37 2.41 3.99
N ASN A 20 11.98 3.59 3.87
CA ASN A 20 13.42 3.73 3.63
C ASN A 20 14.23 3.14 4.79
N GLY A 21 13.77 3.31 6.03
CA GLY A 21 14.40 2.71 7.22
C GLY A 21 14.47 1.19 7.12
N TYR A 22 13.33 0.53 6.87
CA TYR A 22 13.29 -0.92 6.67
C TYR A 22 14.11 -1.36 5.47
N THR A 23 13.98 -0.67 4.33
CA THR A 23 14.70 -1.00 3.10
C THR A 23 16.21 -0.96 3.30
N LYS A 24 16.71 0.08 3.97
CA LYS A 24 18.14 0.24 4.26
C LYS A 24 18.64 -0.90 5.14
N LEU A 25 17.90 -1.24 6.20
CA LEU A 25 18.25 -2.36 7.08
C LEU A 25 18.27 -3.68 6.30
N SER A 26 17.26 -3.96 5.47
CA SER A 26 17.20 -5.19 4.67
C SER A 26 18.36 -5.32 3.69
N ILE A 27 18.77 -4.22 3.05
CA ILE A 27 19.94 -4.22 2.16
C ILE A 27 21.23 -4.45 2.96
N CYS A 28 21.42 -3.74 4.07
CA CYS A 28 22.63 -3.86 4.90
C CYS A 28 22.82 -5.28 5.46
N GLN A 29 21.72 -6.00 5.72
CA GLN A 29 21.75 -7.38 6.22
C GLN A 29 21.79 -8.42 5.09
N GLY A 30 21.90 -8.01 3.82
CA GLY A 30 21.92 -8.93 2.68
C GLY A 30 20.59 -9.63 2.38
N MET A 31 19.49 -9.18 2.98
CA MET A 31 18.14 -9.75 2.78
C MET A 31 17.48 -9.27 1.48
N CYS A 32 17.93 -8.16 0.91
CA CYS A 32 17.38 -7.58 -0.31
C CYS A 32 18.49 -7.00 -1.20
N HIS A 33 18.27 -7.04 -2.51
CA HIS A 33 19.11 -6.35 -3.47
C HIS A 33 18.88 -4.83 -3.41
N SER A 34 19.92 -4.02 -3.64
CA SER A 34 19.85 -2.55 -3.56
C SER A 34 18.81 -1.93 -4.50
N LEU A 35 18.56 -2.56 -5.65
CA LEU A 35 17.58 -2.13 -6.64
C LEU A 35 16.13 -2.14 -6.13
N ILE A 36 15.84 -2.76 -4.99
CA ILE A 36 14.51 -2.71 -4.36
C ILE A 36 14.08 -1.27 -4.01
N GLN A 37 15.03 -0.35 -3.88
CA GLN A 37 14.73 1.08 -3.68
C GLN A 37 13.90 1.66 -4.83
N ASN A 38 14.03 1.13 -6.04
CA ASN A 38 13.26 1.58 -7.21
C ASN A 38 11.77 1.23 -7.09
N SER A 39 11.43 0.17 -6.36
CA SER A 39 10.05 -0.25 -6.09
C SER A 39 9.50 0.30 -4.77
N HIS A 40 10.38 0.77 -3.87
CA HIS A 40 10.00 1.39 -2.59
C HIS A 40 9.87 2.91 -2.65
N TYR A 41 9.66 3.47 -3.83
CA TYR A 41 9.28 4.87 -3.97
C TYR A 41 7.76 4.99 -3.96
N LEU A 42 7.24 5.80 -3.04
CA LEU A 42 5.82 6.05 -2.88
C LEU A 42 5.40 7.33 -3.61
N MET A 43 4.14 7.38 -4.01
CA MET A 43 3.54 8.55 -4.61
C MET A 43 2.07 8.66 -4.20
N MET A 44 1.49 9.83 -4.45
CA MET A 44 0.05 10.03 -4.30
C MET A 44 -0.67 9.66 -5.59
N SER A 45 -1.87 9.12 -5.47
CA SER A 45 -2.76 8.93 -6.61
C SER A 45 -4.22 8.90 -6.17
N TYR A 46 -5.12 9.03 -7.15
CA TYR A 46 -6.55 8.88 -6.97
C TYR A 46 -6.95 7.43 -7.23
N ILE A 47 -7.58 6.81 -6.24
CA ILE A 47 -8.17 5.47 -6.34
C ILE A 47 -9.68 5.61 -6.30
N ARG A 48 -10.36 4.95 -7.23
CA ARG A 48 -11.82 4.88 -7.24
C ARG A 48 -12.26 3.54 -6.69
N PHE A 49 -12.82 3.53 -5.48
CA PHE A 49 -13.47 2.34 -4.97
C PHE A 49 -14.88 2.24 -5.54
N SER A 50 -15.31 1.02 -5.86
CA SER A 50 -16.67 0.74 -6.35
C SER A 50 -17.79 1.08 -5.35
N ASN A 51 -17.47 1.16 -4.05
CA ASN A 51 -18.41 1.55 -2.99
C ASN A 51 -18.54 3.08 -2.81
N HIS A 52 -17.75 3.88 -3.52
CA HIS A 52 -17.73 5.33 -3.42
C HIS A 52 -17.90 5.98 -4.81
N GLU A 53 -18.76 6.99 -4.91
CA GLU A 53 -18.97 7.72 -6.18
C GLU A 53 -17.78 8.63 -6.53
N ALA A 54 -17.03 9.09 -5.51
CA ALA A 54 -15.88 9.96 -5.65
C ALA A 54 -14.56 9.20 -5.51
N CYS A 55 -13.55 9.63 -6.27
CA CYS A 55 -12.18 9.15 -6.11
C CYS A 55 -11.63 9.57 -4.74
N GLN A 56 -10.87 8.67 -4.12
CA GLN A 56 -10.18 8.92 -2.86
C GLN A 56 -8.68 9.02 -3.11
N VAL A 57 -8.03 9.90 -2.35
CA VAL A 57 -6.60 10.13 -2.44
C VAL A 57 -5.86 9.11 -1.58
N ALA A 58 -4.95 8.35 -2.19
CA ALA A 58 -4.20 7.28 -1.55
C ALA A 58 -2.70 7.40 -1.82
N VAL A 59 -1.89 6.93 -0.85
CA VAL A 59 -0.46 6.69 -1.04
C VAL A 59 -0.28 5.31 -1.66
N ILE A 60 0.45 5.22 -2.77
CA ILE A 60 0.69 3.97 -3.49
C ILE A 60 2.15 3.84 -3.92
N PRO A 61 2.65 2.60 -4.18
CA PRO A 61 3.95 2.40 -4.80
C PRO A 61 3.98 2.96 -6.23
N ALA A 62 4.93 3.84 -6.50
CA ALA A 62 5.00 4.53 -7.79
C ALA A 62 5.33 3.62 -8.96
N CYS A 63 6.06 2.52 -8.71
CA CYS A 63 6.33 1.53 -9.74
C CYS A 63 5.03 0.87 -10.22
N LEU A 64 4.06 0.58 -9.34
CA LEU A 64 2.78 0.01 -9.74
C LEU A 64 1.95 0.99 -10.55
N TYR A 65 1.90 2.25 -10.10
CA TYR A 65 1.23 3.30 -10.86
C TYR A 65 1.80 3.41 -12.27
N ARG A 66 3.13 3.41 -12.41
CA ARG A 66 3.79 3.46 -13.72
C ARG A 66 3.52 2.24 -14.60
N LEU A 67 3.36 1.06 -13.99
CA LEU A 67 3.00 -0.15 -14.73
C LEU A 67 1.57 -0.05 -15.29
N MET A 68 0.65 0.55 -14.54
CA MET A 68 -0.76 0.67 -14.93
C MET A 68 -1.05 1.82 -15.89
N TYR A 69 -0.49 3.00 -15.61
CA TYR A 69 -0.83 4.25 -16.30
C TYR A 69 0.35 4.81 -17.12
N GLY A 70 1.45 4.06 -17.23
CA GLY A 70 2.64 4.46 -17.97
C GLY A 70 3.42 5.59 -17.28
N LYS A 71 4.00 6.50 -18.07
CA LYS A 71 4.77 7.65 -17.56
C LYS A 71 3.91 8.84 -17.15
N ALA A 72 2.58 8.68 -17.10
CA ALA A 72 1.70 9.74 -16.64
C ALA A 72 2.04 10.11 -15.19
N CYS A 73 2.01 11.40 -14.88
CA CYS A 73 1.98 11.86 -13.50
C CYS A 73 0.52 11.89 -13.02
N PRO A 74 0.27 11.58 -11.74
CA PRO A 74 -1.06 11.77 -11.16
C PRO A 74 -1.38 13.26 -11.14
N ASP A 75 -2.67 13.58 -11.20
CA ASP A 75 -3.12 14.97 -11.08
C ASP A 75 -2.71 15.57 -9.73
N LYS A 76 -2.49 16.89 -9.71
CA LYS A 76 -2.15 17.60 -8.48
C LYS A 76 -3.38 17.71 -7.59
N LEU A 77 -3.18 17.45 -6.31
CA LEU A 77 -4.19 17.65 -5.28
C LEU A 77 -4.64 19.11 -5.23
N THR A 78 -5.94 19.32 -5.15
CA THR A 78 -6.50 20.65 -4.86
C THR A 78 -6.29 20.99 -3.38
N GLU A 79 -6.26 22.28 -3.05
CA GLU A 79 -6.06 22.74 -1.65
C GLU A 79 -7.19 22.24 -0.72
N GLU A 80 -8.42 22.15 -1.23
CA GLU A 80 -9.57 21.63 -0.49
C GLU A 80 -9.45 20.13 -0.21
N GLU A 81 -8.99 19.35 -1.19
CA GLU A 81 -8.72 17.93 -0.99
C GLU A 81 -7.65 17.72 0.08
N ASP A 82 -6.53 18.47 0.04
CA ASP A 82 -5.47 18.37 1.04
C ASP A 82 -5.95 18.68 2.46
N LEU A 83 -6.79 19.71 2.62
CA LEU A 83 -7.37 20.05 3.92
C LEU A 83 -8.27 18.93 4.47
N ASN A 84 -9.03 18.28 3.58
CA ASN A 84 -9.94 17.19 3.91
C ASN A 84 -9.23 15.83 4.11
N LEU A 85 -7.92 15.73 3.84
CA LEU A 85 -7.18 14.50 4.08
C LEU A 85 -7.08 14.20 5.58
N SER A 86 -7.40 12.95 5.90
CA SER A 86 -7.12 12.38 7.21
C SER A 86 -5.61 12.13 7.33
N PHE A 87 -4.91 12.90 8.16
CA PHE A 87 -3.55 12.58 8.60
C PHE A 87 -3.60 11.55 9.73
N HIS A 88 -4.14 10.37 9.44
CA HIS A 88 -4.18 9.27 10.39
C HIS A 88 -3.22 8.18 9.93
N ILE A 89 -2.18 7.96 10.74
CA ILE A 89 -1.18 6.93 10.53
C ILE A 89 -1.31 5.94 11.67
N ASP A 90 -1.56 4.68 11.35
CA ASP A 90 -1.59 3.62 12.36
C ASP A 90 -0.16 3.08 12.56
N GLU A 91 0.54 3.68 13.53
CA GLU A 91 1.91 3.27 13.86
C GLU A 91 2.01 1.82 14.34
N ARG A 92 0.92 1.21 14.83
CA ARG A 92 0.92 -0.19 15.24
C ARG A 92 1.03 -1.08 14.01
N LEU A 93 0.24 -0.79 12.97
CA LEU A 93 0.30 -1.54 11.71
C LEU A 93 1.68 -1.42 11.06
N LEU A 94 2.24 -0.21 11.04
CA LEU A 94 3.63 -0.02 10.59
C LEU A 94 4.61 -0.81 11.45
N ARG A 95 4.46 -0.87 12.77
CA ARG A 95 5.39 -1.61 13.62
C ARG A 95 5.32 -3.13 13.42
N TYR A 96 4.12 -3.69 13.29
CA TYR A 96 3.92 -5.14 13.24
C TYR A 96 4.04 -5.74 11.83
N HIS A 97 3.89 -4.92 10.79
CA HIS A 97 3.95 -5.36 9.40
C HIS A 97 5.07 -4.62 8.67
N PRO A 98 6.19 -5.30 8.32
CA PRO A 98 7.36 -4.64 7.76
C PRO A 98 7.11 -4.18 6.32
N MET A 99 7.88 -3.18 5.89
CA MET A 99 7.93 -2.71 4.50
C MET A 99 6.54 -2.34 3.94
N LEU A 100 6.31 -2.55 2.65
CA LEU A 100 5.09 -2.15 1.95
C LEU A 100 3.79 -2.72 2.54
N GLU A 101 3.86 -3.80 3.33
CA GLU A 101 2.70 -4.39 3.98
C GLU A 101 2.08 -3.47 5.04
N GLY A 102 2.91 -2.90 5.93
CA GLY A 102 2.40 -1.99 6.96
C GLY A 102 1.78 -0.74 6.38
N ILE A 103 2.37 -0.20 5.31
CA ILE A 103 1.84 0.98 4.62
C ILE A 103 0.51 0.65 3.94
N LEU A 104 0.40 -0.50 3.29
CA LEU A 104 -0.85 -0.96 2.68
C LEU A 104 -1.98 -0.99 3.72
N LEU A 105 -1.72 -1.64 4.85
CA LEU A 105 -2.71 -1.79 5.93
C LEU A 105 -3.07 -0.44 6.56
N SER A 106 -2.08 0.41 6.84
CA SER A 106 -2.29 1.77 7.36
C SER A 106 -3.12 2.62 6.40
N GLU A 107 -2.84 2.54 5.10
CA GLU A 107 -3.63 3.23 4.07
C GLU A 107 -5.06 2.72 3.99
N CYS A 108 -5.28 1.41 4.08
CA CYS A 108 -6.63 0.85 4.12
C CYS A 108 -7.43 1.40 5.31
N VAL A 109 -6.81 1.46 6.49
CA VAL A 109 -7.44 2.03 7.70
C VAL A 109 -7.73 3.53 7.53
N ARG A 110 -6.76 4.30 7.01
CA ARG A 110 -6.92 5.74 6.75
C ARG A 110 -8.05 6.04 5.76
N LEU A 111 -8.21 5.20 4.74
CA LEU A 111 -9.28 5.24 3.74
C LEU A 111 -10.61 4.66 4.25
N LYS A 112 -10.71 4.37 5.56
CA LYS A 112 -11.90 3.79 6.22
C LYS A 112 -12.28 2.39 5.73
N GLN A 113 -11.37 1.69 5.05
CA GLN A 113 -11.53 0.31 4.59
C GLN A 113 -11.07 -0.68 5.67
N HIS A 114 -11.60 -0.56 6.90
CA HIS A 114 -11.19 -1.41 8.04
C HIS A 114 -11.45 -2.91 7.81
N ALA A 115 -12.58 -3.25 7.21
CA ALA A 115 -12.91 -4.64 6.87
C ALA A 115 -11.89 -5.22 5.87
N PHE A 116 -11.41 -4.40 4.94
CA PHE A 116 -10.37 -4.79 3.99
C PHE A 116 -9.03 -5.02 4.69
N ALA A 117 -8.60 -4.10 5.54
CA ALA A 117 -7.37 -4.23 6.32
C ALA A 117 -7.36 -5.52 7.18
N ASN A 118 -8.46 -5.83 7.87
CA ASN A 118 -8.57 -7.04 8.71
C ASN A 118 -8.50 -8.34 7.89
N LYS A 119 -9.12 -8.36 6.70
CA LYS A 119 -9.01 -9.50 5.77
C LYS A 119 -7.58 -9.69 5.29
N LEU A 120 -6.89 -8.61 4.90
CA LEU A 120 -5.48 -8.66 4.51
C LEU A 120 -4.56 -9.16 5.63
N ILE A 121 -4.77 -8.70 6.87
CA ILE A 121 -4.00 -9.19 8.03
C ILE A 121 -4.17 -10.71 8.17
N SER A 122 -5.40 -11.21 8.08
CA SER A 122 -5.68 -12.64 8.17
C SER A 122 -5.00 -13.42 7.04
N LEU A 123 -5.02 -12.87 5.83
CA LEU A 123 -4.38 -13.46 4.66
C LEU A 123 -2.86 -13.52 4.80
N PHE A 124 -2.21 -12.43 5.23
CA PHE A 124 -0.76 -12.40 5.43
C PHE A 124 -0.33 -13.35 6.56
N GLN A 125 -1.14 -13.51 7.60
CA GLN A 125 -0.90 -14.51 8.65
C GLN A 125 -0.98 -15.95 8.12
N GLN A 126 -1.91 -16.23 7.21
CA GLN A 126 -2.02 -17.55 6.57
C GLN A 126 -0.82 -17.84 5.65
N PHE A 127 -0.38 -16.84 4.89
CA PHE A 127 0.73 -16.94 3.94
C PHE A 127 1.99 -16.25 4.48
N ASN A 128 2.53 -16.78 5.59
CA ASN A 128 3.74 -16.27 6.24
C ASN A 128 5.06 -16.72 5.56
N ASP A 129 5.00 -17.33 4.39
CA ASP A 129 6.20 -17.79 3.68
C ASP A 129 7.01 -16.59 3.15
N PRO A 130 8.34 -16.51 3.41
CA PRO A 130 9.18 -15.37 3.01
C PRO A 130 9.23 -15.09 1.51
N GLU A 131 9.00 -16.10 0.66
CA GLU A 131 9.01 -15.95 -0.79
C GLU A 131 7.63 -15.59 -1.37
N ILE A 132 6.56 -16.06 -0.72
CA ILE A 132 5.19 -15.85 -1.17
C ILE A 132 4.65 -14.52 -0.65
N ARG A 133 4.89 -14.20 0.63
CA ARG A 133 4.31 -13.03 1.30
C ARG A 133 4.59 -11.71 0.58
N PRO A 134 5.83 -11.41 0.12
CA PRO A 134 6.08 -10.15 -0.60
C PRO A 134 5.33 -10.08 -1.94
N LYS A 135 5.21 -11.21 -2.66
CA LYS A 135 4.46 -11.29 -3.93
C LYS A 135 2.97 -11.03 -3.67
N LEU A 136 2.43 -11.61 -2.61
CA LEU A 136 1.06 -11.39 -2.19
C LEU A 136 0.80 -9.92 -1.84
N VAL A 137 1.70 -9.29 -1.08
CA VAL A 137 1.61 -7.85 -0.77
C VAL A 137 1.54 -7.00 -2.04
N TRP A 138 2.35 -7.32 -3.06
CA TRP A 138 2.29 -6.63 -4.36
C TRP A 138 0.96 -6.82 -5.09
N LEU A 139 0.39 -8.03 -5.06
CA LEU A 139 -0.94 -8.29 -5.62
C LEU A 139 -2.02 -7.49 -4.87
N CYS A 140 -1.96 -7.44 -3.54
CA CYS A 140 -2.92 -6.65 -2.75
C CYS A 140 -2.83 -5.16 -3.08
N TRP A 141 -1.62 -4.63 -3.28
CA TRP A 141 -1.43 -3.25 -3.74
C TRP A 141 -2.00 -3.00 -5.14
N TYR A 142 -1.81 -3.96 -6.05
CA TYR A 142 -2.35 -3.88 -7.41
C TYR A 142 -3.89 -3.84 -7.39
N ASP A 143 -4.52 -4.70 -6.60
CA ASP A 143 -5.97 -4.75 -6.47
C ASP A 143 -6.55 -3.50 -5.78
N LEU A 144 -5.84 -2.98 -4.77
CA LEU A 144 -6.18 -1.70 -4.17
C LEU A 144 -6.16 -0.58 -5.22
N LEU A 145 -5.15 -0.55 -6.09
CA LEU A 145 -5.05 0.45 -7.16
C LEU A 145 -6.21 0.35 -8.17
N LEU A 146 -6.68 -0.86 -8.45
CA LEU A 146 -7.85 -1.09 -9.31
C LEU A 146 -9.18 -0.78 -8.62
N GLY A 147 -9.20 -0.55 -7.31
CA GLY A 147 -10.42 -0.35 -6.53
C GLY A 147 -11.30 -1.62 -6.45
N ALA A 148 -10.69 -2.80 -6.58
CA ALA A 148 -11.38 -4.08 -6.59
C ALA A 148 -12.07 -4.38 -5.24
N GLN A 149 -13.26 -5.00 -5.27
CA GLN A 149 -13.94 -5.47 -4.06
C GLN A 149 -13.38 -6.83 -3.64
N LEU A 150 -13.06 -6.98 -2.35
CA LEU A 150 -12.39 -8.18 -1.86
C LEU A 150 -13.28 -9.41 -1.64
N ASP A 151 -14.59 -9.30 -1.83
CA ASP A 151 -15.45 -10.48 -1.71
C ASP A 151 -15.10 -11.52 -2.78
N ASP A 152 -14.59 -11.08 -3.93
CA ASP A 152 -14.07 -11.94 -4.99
C ASP A 152 -12.80 -12.70 -4.57
N TRP A 153 -11.95 -12.12 -3.72
CA TRP A 153 -10.71 -12.77 -3.27
C TRP A 153 -10.96 -13.90 -2.29
N ASN A 154 -11.95 -13.79 -1.41
CA ASN A 154 -12.32 -14.89 -0.53
C ASN A 154 -12.80 -16.10 -1.34
N HIS A 155 -13.48 -15.88 -2.48
CA HIS A 155 -13.81 -16.96 -3.41
C HIS A 155 -12.58 -17.47 -4.19
N THR A 156 -11.69 -16.57 -4.60
CA THR A 156 -10.51 -16.88 -5.42
C THR A 156 -9.38 -17.55 -4.63
N LEU A 157 -9.16 -17.17 -3.37
CA LEU A 157 -8.10 -17.66 -2.49
C LEU A 157 -8.53 -18.82 -1.59
N LYS A 158 -9.85 -19.06 -1.42
CA LYS A 158 -10.37 -20.32 -0.82
C LYS A 158 -9.98 -21.57 -1.61
N LEU A 159 -9.42 -21.42 -2.81
CA LEU A 159 -9.29 -22.50 -3.78
C LEU A 159 -7.95 -23.22 -3.81
N LYS A 160 -6.93 -22.88 -3.01
CA LYS A 160 -5.74 -23.73 -2.93
C LYS A 160 -5.21 -23.80 -1.50
N SER A 161 -5.59 -24.86 -0.78
CA SER A 161 -4.75 -25.36 0.31
C SER A 161 -3.34 -25.60 -0.25
N LYS A 162 -2.30 -25.50 0.60
CA LYS A 162 -0.90 -25.67 0.19
C LYS A 162 -0.64 -26.92 -0.66
N GLU A 163 -1.50 -27.93 -0.58
CA GLU A 163 -1.44 -29.15 -1.40
C GLU A 163 -1.69 -28.93 -2.91
N GLN A 164 -2.32 -27.83 -3.33
CA GLN A 164 -2.66 -27.58 -4.75
C GLN A 164 -1.75 -26.58 -5.48
N LEU A 165 -0.71 -26.09 -4.81
CA LEU A 165 0.27 -25.12 -5.36
C LEU A 165 1.62 -25.77 -5.74
N VAL A 166 1.73 -27.10 -5.69
CA VAL A 166 2.95 -27.88 -5.96
C VAL A 166 2.77 -28.84 -7.17
N GLU A 167 1.92 -28.47 -8.14
CA GLU A 167 1.79 -29.21 -9.40
C GLU A 167 2.20 -28.35 -10.60
#